data_AF-A0A2H5WBV3-F1
#
_entry.id   AF-A0A2H5WBV3-F1
#
_cell.length_a   1.000
_cell.length_b   1.000
_cell.length_c   1.000
_cell.angle_alpha   90.00
_cell.angle_beta   90.00
_cell.angle_gamma   90.00
#
_symmetry.space_group_name_H-M   'P 1'
#
loop_
_entity.id
_entity.type
_entity.pdbx_description
1 polymer ?
#
loop_
_entity_poly.entity_id
_entity_poly.type
_entity_poly.pdbx_seq_one_letter_code
_entity_poly.pdbx_strand_id
1 'polypeptide(L)' 'MTVPRVVGMGKVRAVQTRQAAGLVAEVVFVEVDDPADVGRVVAQVPIGNKVVSAGSTVTISVGTGKG' A
#
# COMPACT_ATOMS: atom_id res chain seq x y z
N MET A 1 -3.16 8.12 -14.97
CA MET A 1 -3.95 7.93 -13.74
C MET A 1 -3.10 8.29 -12.54
N THR A 2 -3.70 8.74 -11.44
CA THR A 2 -2.93 9.15 -10.24
C THR A 2 -2.93 8.02 -9.22
N VAL A 3 -1.76 7.68 -8.68
CA VAL A 3 -1.63 6.67 -7.63
C VAL A 3 -2.25 7.21 -6.33
N PRO A 4 -3.23 6.52 -5.73
CA PRO A 4 -3.77 6.94 -4.45
C PRO A 4 -2.74 6.76 -3.34
N ARG A 5 -2.72 7.70 -2.38
CA ARG A 5 -1.95 7.54 -1.15
C ARG A 5 -2.69 6.60 -0.20
N VAL A 6 -2.05 5.49 0.13
CA VAL A 6 -2.59 4.43 1.00
C VAL A 6 -1.72 4.16 2.24
N VAL A 7 -0.58 4.83 2.38
CA VAL A 7 0.24 4.79 3.62
C VAL A 7 -0.62 5.20 4.82
N GLY A 8 -0.54 4.42 5.91
CA GLY A 8 -1.33 4.54 7.13
C GLY A 8 -2.70 3.84 7.10
N MET A 9 -3.15 3.37 5.93
CA MET A 9 -4.38 2.60 5.81
C MET A 9 -4.17 1.14 6.22
N GLY A 10 -5.25 0.48 6.65
CA GLY A 10 -5.26 -0.98 6.79
C GLY A 10 -5.19 -1.69 5.44
N LYS A 11 -4.62 -2.90 5.41
CA LYS A 11 -4.41 -3.71 4.18
C LYS A 11 -5.64 -3.77 3.26
N VAL A 12 -6.81 -4.11 3.82
CA VAL A 12 -8.05 -4.29 3.03
C VAL A 12 -8.44 -3.00 2.32
N ARG A 13 -8.46 -1.88 3.06
CA ARG A 13 -8.79 -0.57 2.51
C ARG A 13 -7.78 -0.14 1.44
N ALA A 14 -6.48 -0.36 1.68
CA ALA A 14 -5.42 -0.02 0.73
C ALA A 14 -5.52 -0.82 -0.59
N VAL A 15 -5.92 -2.09 -0.54
CA VAL A 15 -6.16 -2.91 -1.73
C VAL A 15 -7.38 -2.40 -2.50
N GLN A 16 -8.51 -2.17 -1.81
CA GLN A 16 -9.73 -1.67 -2.44
C GLN A 16 -9.55 -0.31 -3.12
N THR A 17 -8.86 0.64 -2.47
CA THR A 17 -8.60 1.97 -3.04
C THR A 17 -7.77 1.91 -4.33
N ARG A 18 -6.80 0.99 -4.42
CA ARG A 18 -5.98 0.81 -5.63
C ARG A 18 -6.74 0.13 -6.76
N GLN A 19 -7.50 -0.91 -6.45
CA GLN A 19 -8.34 -1.61 -7.44
C GLN A 19 -9.40 -0.67 -8.02
N ALA A 20 -10.05 0.15 -7.19
CA ALA A 20 -10.99 1.17 -7.63
C ALA A 20 -10.35 2.24 -8.53
N ALA A 21 -9.04 2.49 -8.38
CA ALA A 21 -8.26 3.37 -9.24
C ALA A 21 -7.74 2.69 -10.52
N GLY A 22 -8.13 1.43 -10.81
CA GLY A 22 -7.67 0.70 -11.99
C GLY A 22 -6.18 0.33 -11.94
N LEU A 23 -5.62 0.21 -10.73
CA LEU A 23 -4.21 -0.14 -10.50
C LEU A 23 -4.09 -1.55 -9.91
N VAL A 24 -2.99 -2.23 -10.25
CA VAL A 24 -2.71 -3.57 -9.70
C VAL A 24 -2.13 -3.41 -8.30
N ALA A 25 -2.70 -4.13 -7.34
CA ALA A 25 -2.25 -4.11 -5.96
C ALA A 25 -1.31 -5.29 -5.70
N GLU A 26 -0.04 -4.98 -5.46
CA GLU A 26 0.92 -5.94 -4.90
C GLU A 26 1.08 -5.65 -3.40
N VAL A 27 1.21 -6.70 -2.59
CA VAL A 27 1.33 -6.61 -1.13
C VAL A 27 2.57 -7.38 -0.69
N VAL A 28 3.46 -6.70 0.00
CA VAL A 28 4.61 -7.29 0.69
C VAL A 28 4.48 -7.06 2.19
N PHE A 29 4.99 -7.98 2.98
CA PHE A 29 5.00 -7.87 4.44
C PHE A 29 6.40 -7.49 4.90
N VAL A 30 6.48 -6.57 5.86
CA VAL A 30 7.74 -6.09 6.44
C VAL A 30 7.63 -6.06 7.95
N GLU A 31 8.69 -6.47 8.64
CA GLU A 31 8.74 -6.35 10.09
C GLU A 31 8.77 -4.88 10.51
N VAL A 32 7.99 -4.55 11.53
CA VAL A 32 7.93 -3.20 12.11
C VAL A 32 8.19 -3.27 13.61
N ASP A 33 8.89 -2.26 14.10
CA ASP A 33 9.16 -2.08 15.53
C ASP A 33 7.96 -1.52 16.29
N ASP A 34 7.18 -0.64 15.64
CA ASP A 34 6.00 -0.03 16.24
C ASP A 34 4.78 -0.96 16.14
N PRO A 35 4.20 -1.41 17.27
CA PRO A 35 2.97 -2.21 17.26
C PRO A 35 1.80 -1.51 16.57
N ALA A 36 1.78 -0.16 16.52
CA ALA A 36 0.73 0.60 15.86
C ALA A 36 0.72 0.41 14.33
N ASP A 37 1.86 0.02 13.75
CA ASP A 37 2.04 -0.19 12.31
C ASP A 37 1.67 -1.62 11.86
N VAL A 38 1.47 -2.54 12.80
CA VAL A 38 1.08 -3.92 12.49
C VAL A 38 -0.29 -3.94 11.80
N GLY A 39 -0.36 -4.58 10.62
CA GLY A 39 -1.55 -4.65 9.78
C GLY A 39 -1.83 -3.37 8.96
N ARG A 40 -0.98 -2.35 9.07
CA ARG A 40 -1.08 -1.09 8.31
C ARG A 40 -0.05 -1.02 7.20
N VAL A 41 -0.35 -0.21 6.19
CA VAL A 41 0.60 0.12 5.13
C VAL A 41 1.62 1.12 5.68
N VAL A 42 2.87 0.71 5.75
CA VAL A 42 3.99 1.56 6.18
C VAL A 42 4.70 2.23 5.01
N ALA A 43 4.64 1.62 3.81
CA ALA A 43 5.23 2.17 2.60
C ALA A 43 4.42 1.79 1.35
N GLN A 44 4.59 2.58 0.30
CA GLN A 44 4.06 2.27 -1.04
C GLN A 44 5.01 2.72 -2.13
N VAL A 45 5.02 1.98 -3.24
CA VAL A 45 5.75 2.34 -4.46
C VAL A 45 4.90 1.98 -5.68
N PRO A 46 4.67 2.90 -6.64
CA PRO A 46 5.04 4.30 -6.60
C PRO A 46 4.36 5.10 -5.48
N ILE A 47 4.96 6.23 -5.11
CA ILE A 47 4.41 7.11 -4.08
C ILE A 47 3.05 7.68 -4.49
N GLY A 48 2.23 8.00 -3.49
CA GLY A 48 0.94 8.65 -3.70
C GLY A 48 1.07 9.94 -4.49
N ASN A 49 0.03 10.28 -5.24
CA ASN A 49 -0.05 11.42 -6.14
C ASN A 49 0.90 11.36 -7.36
N LYS A 50 1.67 10.28 -7.56
CA LYS A 50 2.43 10.08 -8.80
C LYS A 50 1.50 9.70 -9.94
N VAL A 51 1.77 10.22 -11.14
CA VAL A 51 1.07 9.82 -12.36
C VAL A 51 1.70 8.55 -12.93
N VAL A 52 0.87 7.58 -13.27
CA VAL A 52 1.26 6.29 -13.87
C VAL A 52 0.31 5.90 -15.00
N SER A 53 0.75 4.97 -15.83
CA SER A 53 -0.08 4.32 -16.86
C SER A 53 -1.18 3.48 -16.23
N ALA A 54 -2.33 3.34 -16.91
CA ALA A 54 -3.40 2.46 -16.46
C ALA A 54 -2.90 1.02 -16.28
N GLY A 55 -3.40 0.30 -15.27
CA GLY A 55 -2.95 -1.06 -14.97
C GLY A 55 -1.54 -1.18 -14.37
N SER A 56 -0.88 -0.06 -14.05
CA SER A 56 0.43 -0.10 -13.37
C SER A 56 0.33 -0.76 -12.01
N THR A 57 1.36 -1.51 -11.63
CA THR A 57 1.49 -2.12 -10.31
C THR A 57 1.90 -1.09 -9.27
N VAL A 58 1.18 -1.09 -8.15
CA VAL A 58 1.53 -0.37 -6.94
C VAL A 58 1.77 -1.40 -5.84
N THR A 59 3.00 -1.49 -5.40
CA THR A 59 3.42 -2.34 -4.27
C THR A 59 3.16 -1.59 -2.96
N ILE A 60 2.56 -2.26 -1.99
CA ILE A 60 2.44 -1.75 -0.60
C ILE A 60 3.21 -2.65 0.34
N SER A 61 3.88 -2.05 1.31
CA SER A 61 4.49 -2.76 2.43
C SER A 61 3.57 -2.67 3.63
N VAL A 62 3.13 -3.82 4.12
CA VAL A 62 2.27 -3.95 5.29
C VAL A 62 3.11 -4.39 6.48
N GLY A 63 3.01 -3.66 7.59
CA GLY A 63 3.71 -3.99 8.82
C GLY A 63 3.24 -5.32 9.41
N THR A 64 4.19 -6.15 9.81
CA THR A 64 3.98 -7.35 10.62
C THR A 64 4.73 -7.21 11.94
N GLY A 65 4.17 -7.74 13.02
CA GLY A 65 4.85 -7.74 14.31
C GLY A 65 6.16 -8.52 14.22
N LYS A 66 7.16 -8.10 15.01
CA LYS A 66 8.35 -8.92 15.27
C LYS A 66 7.94 -10.14 16.09
N GLY A 67 8.40 -11.31 15.66
CA GLY A 67 8.22 -12.58 16.37
C GLY A 67 9.07 -12.68 17.63
#